data_AF-A0A5P9D965-F1
#
_entry.id   AF-A0A5P9D965-F1
#
_cell.length_a   1.000
_cell.length_b   1.000
_cell.length_c   1.000
_cell.angle_alpha   90.00
_cell.angle_beta   90.00
_cell.angle_gamma   90.00
#
_symmetry.space_group_name_H-M   'P 1'
#
loop_
_entity.id
_entity.type
_entity.pdbx_description
1 polymer ?
#
loop_
_entity_poly.entity_id
_entity_poly.type
_entity_poly.pdbx_seq_one_letter_code
_entity_poly.pdbx_strand_id
1 'polypeptide(L)'
;MFGLMFQRAILSSCLKSLFFAVLVSLGKTGLAHGVDLDAFNPAKTDPEQFLIAVQHSQRLKVPTNGARMKVVMREKSSGRVLKQKEIFLTRTSLPEESASQFHRNHDETVSIFRIPGAQIDELRSLQAKFLSMPESKRKAISGSLMIDVAGCKVDPEDNGQMLISTYLKTSELPEFVVLASDYDLRNVPTKQGAEQHDPIKPCR
;
A
#
# COMPACT_ATOMS: atom_id res chain seq x y z
N MET A 1 -3.93 59.85 39.01
CA MET A 1 -4.30 59.03 40.18
C MET A 1 -3.45 57.77 40.17
N PHE A 2 -2.68 57.58 41.24
CA PHE A 2 -2.03 56.37 41.80
C PHE A 2 -1.95 55.10 40.91
N GLY A 3 -0.81 54.47 40.65
CA GLY A 3 0.42 54.34 41.44
C GLY A 3 0.34 53.12 42.37
N LEU A 4 1.14 52.07 42.10
CA LEU A 4 1.69 51.02 42.99
C LEU A 4 2.33 49.95 42.08
N MET A 5 3.64 49.96 41.78
CA MET A 5 4.79 49.60 42.63
C MET A 5 4.57 48.34 43.48
N PHE A 6 5.26 47.25 43.13
CA PHE A 6 5.93 46.38 44.11
C PHE A 6 7.27 45.88 43.56
N GLN A 7 8.19 45.71 44.50
CA GLN A 7 9.64 45.69 44.36
C GLN A 7 10.24 44.33 43.97
N ARG A 8 11.36 44.45 43.25
CA ARG A 8 12.62 43.67 43.30
C ARG A 8 12.68 42.44 44.22
N ALA A 9 13.19 41.35 43.62
CA ALA A 9 14.30 40.61 44.20
C ALA A 9 15.33 40.28 43.09
N ILE A 10 16.53 40.80 43.27
CA ILE A 10 17.74 40.48 42.49
C ILE A 10 18.35 39.26 43.17
N LEU A 11 18.62 38.19 42.43
CA LEU A 11 19.64 37.22 42.82
C LEU A 11 20.48 36.89 41.59
N SER A 12 21.69 37.46 41.64
CA SER A 12 22.83 37.17 40.81
C SER A 12 23.29 35.73 41.05
N SER A 13 23.44 34.94 39.99
CA SER A 13 24.42 33.85 39.97
C SER A 13 25.04 33.74 38.58
N CYS A 14 26.27 34.25 38.54
CA CYS A 14 27.32 33.95 37.59
C CYS A 14 27.58 32.43 37.56
N LEU A 15 27.55 31.79 36.39
CA LEU A 15 28.57 30.80 35.98
C LEU A 15 28.36 30.34 34.53
N LYS A 16 29.26 30.81 33.66
CA LYS A 16 29.98 30.04 32.63
C LYS A 16 29.18 29.12 31.69
N SER A 17 28.94 29.67 30.50
CA SER A 17 29.10 29.10 29.15
C SER A 17 29.64 27.66 29.01
N LEU A 18 29.18 27.02 27.92
CA LEU A 18 29.60 25.75 27.27
C LEU A 18 28.98 24.44 27.78
N PHE A 19 27.87 24.00 27.15
CA PHE A 19 27.88 23.11 25.98
C PHE A 19 26.43 22.80 25.59
N PHE A 20 25.98 23.39 24.49
CA PHE A 20 24.71 23.08 23.84
C PHE A 20 24.95 21.86 22.94
N ALA A 21 24.60 20.67 23.39
CA ALA A 21 24.58 19.47 22.56
C ALA A 21 23.13 19.02 22.40
N VAL A 22 22.38 19.77 21.59
CA VAL A 22 21.08 19.32 21.11
C VAL A 22 21.35 18.32 19.98
N LEU A 23 21.43 17.03 20.33
CA LEU A 23 21.27 15.96 19.35
C LEU A 23 19.78 15.91 18.97
N VAL A 24 19.36 16.83 18.10
CA VAL A 24 18.15 16.61 17.32
C VAL A 24 18.52 15.54 16.29
N SER A 25 18.33 14.28 16.65
CA SER A 25 18.09 13.27 15.63
C SER A 25 16.75 13.63 14.99
N LEU A 26 16.78 14.49 13.98
CA LEU A 26 15.78 14.44 12.92
C LEU A 26 15.95 13.05 12.31
N GLY A 27 15.27 12.06 12.89
CA GLY A 27 14.90 10.86 12.18
C GLY A 27 14.19 11.34 10.93
N LYS A 28 14.90 11.33 9.80
CA LYS A 28 14.29 11.43 8.49
C LYS A 28 13.37 10.23 8.41
N THR A 29 12.13 10.40 8.84
CA THR A 29 11.03 9.56 8.41
C THR A 29 10.99 9.74 6.90
N GLY A 30 11.63 8.81 6.19
CA GLY A 30 11.55 8.73 4.75
C GLY A 30 10.11 8.44 4.40
N LEU A 31 9.31 9.49 4.23
CA LEU A 31 8.06 9.42 3.49
C LEU A 31 8.44 9.13 2.04
N ALA A 32 8.69 7.86 1.75
CA ALA A 32 8.98 7.41 0.41
C ALA A 32 7.69 7.54 -0.43
N HIS A 33 7.63 8.65 -1.17
CA HIS A 33 7.09 8.79 -2.52
C HIS A 33 5.61 8.41 -2.74
N GLY A 34 4.70 9.25 -2.26
CA GLY A 34 3.31 9.31 -2.74
C GLY A 34 3.14 9.99 -4.12
N VAL A 35 4.22 10.13 -4.91
CA VAL A 35 4.28 10.98 -6.13
C VAL A 35 4.09 10.18 -7.43
N ASP A 36 4.24 8.86 -7.42
CA ASP A 36 4.35 8.07 -8.66
C ASP A 36 3.04 7.42 -9.13
N LEU A 37 2.00 7.37 -8.28
CA LEU A 37 0.70 6.79 -8.66
C LEU A 37 -0.19 7.73 -9.48
N ASP A 38 0.15 9.01 -9.61
CA ASP A 38 -0.64 9.96 -10.41
C ASP A 38 -0.60 9.64 -11.92
N ALA A 39 0.46 8.98 -12.39
CA ALA A 39 0.58 8.50 -13.77
C ALA A 39 -0.30 7.27 -14.04
N PHE A 40 -0.70 6.54 -13.00
CA PHE A 40 -1.49 5.33 -13.14
C PHE A 40 -2.94 5.66 -13.54
N ASN A 41 -3.40 5.10 -14.66
CA ASN A 41 -4.77 5.28 -15.13
C ASN A 41 -5.38 3.94 -15.54
N PRO A 42 -6.22 3.31 -14.70
CA PRO A 42 -6.82 2.01 -14.99
C PRO A 42 -7.60 1.95 -16.30
N ALA A 43 -8.09 3.08 -16.81
CA ALA A 43 -8.82 3.14 -18.08
C ALA A 43 -7.91 3.07 -19.32
N LYS A 44 -6.60 3.26 -19.15
CA LYS A 44 -5.60 3.31 -20.24
C LYS A 44 -4.44 2.34 -20.06
N THR A 45 -4.20 1.86 -18.84
CA THR A 45 -3.15 0.88 -18.54
C THR A 45 -3.32 -0.40 -19.34
N ASP A 46 -2.23 -0.89 -19.93
CA ASP A 46 -2.21 -2.20 -20.59
C ASP A 46 -2.33 -3.31 -19.53
N PRO A 47 -3.43 -4.08 -19.51
CA PRO A 47 -3.63 -5.12 -18.49
C PRO A 47 -2.60 -6.26 -18.57
N GLU A 48 -1.91 -6.44 -19.71
CA GLU A 48 -0.84 -7.45 -19.81
C GLU A 48 0.44 -7.05 -19.06
N GLN A 49 0.67 -5.74 -18.89
CA GLN A 49 1.83 -5.21 -18.18
C GLN A 49 1.54 -4.93 -16.71
N PHE A 50 0.34 -5.26 -16.24
CA PHE A 50 -0.04 -5.10 -14.84
C PHE A 50 0.59 -6.19 -13.97
N LEU A 51 1.46 -5.77 -13.05
CA LEU A 51 2.13 -6.65 -12.09
C LEU A 51 1.95 -6.13 -10.65
N ILE A 52 1.68 -7.05 -9.74
CA ILE A 52 1.76 -6.81 -8.30
C ILE A 52 2.90 -7.66 -7.74
N ALA A 53 3.82 -7.01 -7.05
CA ALA A 53 4.81 -7.70 -6.23
C ALA A 53 4.40 -7.65 -4.76
N VAL A 54 4.53 -8.78 -4.08
CA VAL A 54 4.33 -8.90 -2.63
C VAL A 54 5.63 -9.40 -2.04
N GLN A 55 6.33 -8.51 -1.33
CA GLN A 55 7.46 -8.88 -0.49
C GLN A 55 6.95 -9.29 0.88
N HIS A 56 7.43 -10.42 1.38
CA HIS A 56 7.03 -11.00 2.65
C HIS A 56 8.17 -11.81 3.26
N SER A 57 8.14 -12.00 4.57
CA SER A 57 9.10 -12.88 5.24
C SER A 57 8.88 -14.35 4.87
N GLN A 58 9.90 -15.19 5.09
CA GLN A 58 9.78 -16.66 4.93
C GLN A 58 8.81 -17.31 5.94
N ARG A 59 8.42 -16.59 6.99
CA ARG A 59 7.41 -17.02 7.99
C ARG A 59 5.99 -16.98 7.42
N LEU A 60 5.82 -16.29 6.31
CA LEU A 60 4.57 -16.16 5.56
C LEU A 60 4.67 -16.83 4.20
N LYS A 61 3.54 -17.38 3.76
CA LYS A 61 3.34 -17.78 2.37
C LYS A 61 2.13 -17.03 1.82
N VAL A 62 2.32 -16.37 0.69
CA VAL A 62 1.20 -15.82 -0.10
C VAL A 62 0.68 -16.94 -1.02
N PRO A 63 -0.58 -17.38 -0.90
CA PRO A 63 -1.10 -18.44 -1.76
C PRO A 63 -1.07 -18.08 -3.25
N THR A 64 -1.22 -19.08 -4.14
CA THR A 64 -1.24 -18.85 -5.60
C THR A 64 -2.33 -17.88 -6.05
N ASN A 65 -3.49 -17.91 -5.38
CA ASN A 65 -4.61 -16.97 -5.56
C ASN A 65 -4.68 -15.94 -4.42
N GLY A 66 -3.55 -15.70 -3.75
CA GLY A 66 -3.45 -14.86 -2.56
C GLY A 66 -3.54 -13.38 -2.86
N ALA A 67 -3.39 -12.95 -4.12
CA ALA A 67 -3.58 -11.55 -4.51
C ALA A 67 -4.83 -11.41 -5.37
N ARG A 68 -5.64 -10.39 -5.08
CA ARG A 68 -6.80 -10.02 -5.89
C ARG A 68 -6.83 -8.53 -6.16
N MET A 69 -7.35 -8.19 -7.33
CA MET A 69 -7.60 -6.83 -7.74
C MET A 69 -9.10 -6.59 -7.83
N LYS A 70 -9.57 -5.49 -7.27
CA LYS A 70 -10.95 -5.04 -7.37
C LYS A 70 -11.03 -3.68 -8.03
N VAL A 71 -11.70 -3.63 -9.17
CA VAL A 71 -11.98 -2.39 -9.90
C VAL A 71 -13.42 -1.99 -9.62
N VAL A 72 -13.62 -0.76 -9.14
CA VAL A 72 -14.95 -0.21 -8.84
C VAL A 72 -15.12 1.10 -9.58
N MET A 73 -16.22 1.23 -10.30
CA MET A 73 -16.66 2.48 -10.91
C MET A 73 -17.88 2.99 -10.15
N ARG A 74 -17.85 4.24 -9.75
CA ARG A 74 -18.90 4.91 -8.98
C ARG A 74 -19.36 6.18 -9.66
N GLU A 75 -20.61 6.54 -9.47
CA GLU A 75 -21.09 7.87 -9.77
C GLU A 75 -20.54 8.85 -8.73
N LYS A 76 -19.92 9.95 -9.16
CA LYS A 76 -19.28 10.91 -8.25
C LYS A 76 -20.27 11.61 -7.32
N SER A 77 -21.47 11.93 -7.81
CA SER A 77 -22.47 12.69 -7.06
C SER A 77 -23.09 11.89 -5.91
N SER A 78 -23.33 10.61 -6.12
CA SER A 78 -24.04 9.75 -5.16
C SER A 78 -23.16 8.70 -4.49
N GLY A 79 -21.96 8.45 -5.01
CA GLY A 79 -21.10 7.33 -4.60
C GLY A 79 -21.62 5.95 -5.02
N ARG A 80 -22.76 5.89 -5.73
CA ARG A 80 -23.40 4.65 -6.17
C ARG A 80 -22.47 3.84 -7.07
N VAL A 81 -22.31 2.55 -6.76
CA VAL A 81 -21.54 1.63 -7.60
C VAL A 81 -22.27 1.45 -8.93
N LEU A 82 -21.59 1.77 -10.02
CA LEU A 82 -22.06 1.55 -11.38
C LEU A 82 -21.61 0.19 -11.91
N LYS A 83 -20.37 -0.18 -11.58
CA LYS A 83 -19.77 -1.45 -11.98
C LYS A 83 -18.71 -1.85 -10.96
N GLN A 84 -18.60 -3.14 -10.72
CA GLN A 84 -17.56 -3.75 -9.91
C GLN A 84 -17.06 -4.99 -10.65
N LYS A 85 -15.74 -5.21 -10.64
CA LYS A 85 -15.09 -6.42 -11.12
C LYS A 85 -14.02 -6.82 -10.11
N GLU A 86 -14.00 -8.08 -9.74
CA GLU A 86 -12.96 -8.70 -8.91
C GLU A 86 -12.21 -9.70 -9.78
N ILE A 87 -10.88 -9.68 -9.69
CA ILE A 87 -9.98 -10.51 -10.46
C ILE A 87 -8.98 -11.12 -9.49
N PHE A 88 -8.99 -12.45 -9.40
CA PHE A 88 -7.93 -13.19 -8.74
C PHE A 88 -6.69 -13.17 -9.64
N LEU A 89 -5.60 -12.63 -9.11
CA LEU A 89 -4.35 -12.57 -9.85
C LEU A 89 -3.67 -13.93 -9.80
N THR A 90 -2.91 -14.22 -10.85
CA THR A 90 -2.15 -15.48 -10.96
C THR A 90 -0.68 -15.22 -10.73
N ARG A 91 -0.04 -16.12 -9.96
CA ARG A 91 1.40 -16.07 -9.73
C ARG A 91 2.16 -16.17 -11.06
N THR A 92 3.21 -15.40 -11.20
CA THR A 92 4.13 -15.40 -12.34
C THR A 92 5.58 -15.23 -11.85
N SER A 93 6.54 -15.47 -12.72
CA SER A 93 7.95 -15.12 -12.49
C SER A 93 8.23 -13.71 -13.01
N LEU A 94 9.18 -13.02 -12.38
CA LEU A 94 9.83 -11.86 -12.98
C LEU A 94 11.02 -12.30 -13.83
N PRO A 95 11.36 -11.55 -14.89
CA PRO A 95 12.69 -11.57 -15.46
C PRO A 95 13.74 -11.29 -14.36
N GLU A 96 14.87 -11.99 -14.38
CA GLU A 96 15.92 -11.88 -13.34
C GLU A 96 16.40 -10.43 -13.13
N GLU A 97 16.46 -9.66 -14.21
CA GLU A 97 16.85 -8.23 -14.20
C GLU A 97 15.94 -7.34 -13.33
N SER A 98 14.66 -7.69 -13.17
CA SER A 98 13.70 -6.95 -12.34
C SER A 98 13.73 -7.38 -10.87
N ALA A 99 14.39 -8.50 -10.55
CA ALA A 99 14.47 -9.02 -9.19
C ALA A 99 15.34 -8.14 -8.27
N SER A 100 16.27 -7.39 -8.85
CA SER A 100 17.22 -6.48 -8.18
C SER A 100 16.58 -5.24 -7.58
N GLN A 101 15.36 -4.87 -8.02
CA GLN A 101 14.63 -3.68 -7.55
C GLN A 101 14.08 -3.85 -6.12
N PHE A 102 14.03 -5.08 -5.60
CA PHE A 102 13.59 -5.35 -4.24
C PHE A 102 14.82 -5.43 -3.34
N HIS A 103 14.86 -4.60 -2.29
CA HIS A 103 15.83 -4.76 -1.20
C HIS A 103 15.49 -6.04 -0.46
N ARG A 104 16.06 -7.17 -0.88
CA ARG A 104 15.85 -8.46 -0.25
C ARG A 104 16.84 -8.61 0.90
N ASN A 105 16.33 -8.60 2.12
CA ASN A 105 17.07 -9.22 3.21
C ASN A 105 17.08 -10.74 3.00
N HIS A 106 18.03 -11.46 3.58
CA HIS A 106 18.13 -12.92 3.44
C HIS A 106 16.85 -13.68 3.85
N ASP A 107 16.00 -13.05 4.68
CA ASP A 107 14.77 -13.65 5.23
C ASP A 107 13.49 -13.27 4.47
N GLU A 108 13.62 -12.59 3.32
CA GLU A 108 12.49 -12.08 2.55
C GLU A 108 12.37 -12.75 1.19
N THR A 109 11.13 -12.93 0.76
CA THR A 109 10.75 -13.50 -0.53
C THR A 109 9.79 -12.55 -1.23
N VAL A 110 9.85 -12.53 -2.57
CA VAL A 110 8.94 -11.73 -3.39
C VAL A 110 8.08 -12.66 -4.23
N SER A 111 6.77 -12.59 -4.04
CA SER A 111 5.77 -13.26 -4.87
C SER A 111 5.21 -12.27 -5.89
N ILE A 112 5.22 -12.65 -7.17
CA ILE A 112 4.78 -11.77 -8.28
C ILE A 112 3.48 -12.29 -8.85
N PHE A 113 2.55 -11.39 -9.11
CA PHE A 113 1.21 -11.69 -9.60
C PHE A 113 0.88 -10.83 -10.82
N ARG A 114 0.15 -11.42 -11.76
CA ARG A 114 -0.36 -10.76 -12.96
C ARG A 114 -1.84 -11.04 -13.17
N ILE A 115 -2.47 -10.23 -14.00
CA ILE A 115 -3.83 -10.51 -14.47
C ILE A 115 -3.82 -11.80 -15.30
N PRO A 116 -4.75 -12.75 -15.07
CA PRO A 116 -4.83 -13.97 -15.88
C PRO A 116 -5.11 -13.63 -17.34
N GLY A 117 -4.45 -14.32 -18.28
CA GLY A 117 -4.64 -14.09 -19.72
C GLY A 117 -6.11 -14.14 -20.16
N ALA A 118 -6.89 -15.07 -19.58
CA ALA A 118 -8.33 -15.21 -19.86
C ALA A 118 -9.20 -14.00 -19.45
N GLN A 119 -8.68 -13.07 -18.64
CA GLN A 119 -9.40 -11.88 -18.18
C GLN A 119 -8.97 -10.60 -18.94
N ILE A 120 -7.92 -10.68 -19.78
CA ILE A 120 -7.33 -9.53 -20.45
C ILE A 120 -8.31 -8.87 -21.42
N ASP A 121 -8.95 -9.65 -22.29
CA ASP A 121 -9.88 -9.12 -23.30
C ASP A 121 -11.14 -8.51 -22.68
N GLU A 122 -11.61 -9.07 -21.56
CA GLU A 122 -12.73 -8.51 -20.81
C GLU A 122 -12.37 -7.13 -20.24
N LEU A 123 -11.17 -6.98 -19.67
CA LEU A 123 -10.69 -5.69 -19.17
C LEU A 123 -10.52 -4.66 -20.27
N ARG A 124 -9.91 -5.05 -21.40
CA ARG A 124 -9.78 -4.17 -22.58
C ARG A 124 -11.15 -3.71 -23.08
N SER A 125 -12.14 -4.60 -23.06
CA SER A 125 -13.53 -4.28 -23.42
C SER A 125 -14.17 -3.28 -22.43
N LEU A 126 -13.92 -3.43 -21.12
CA LEU A 126 -14.38 -2.48 -20.12
C LEU A 126 -13.72 -1.10 -20.28
N GLN A 127 -12.41 -1.07 -20.55
CA GLN A 127 -11.67 0.16 -20.84
C GLN A 127 -12.22 0.86 -22.09
N ALA A 128 -12.38 0.13 -23.19
CA ALA A 128 -12.93 0.66 -24.43
C ALA A 128 -14.34 1.23 -24.23
N LYS A 129 -15.21 0.51 -23.51
CA LYS A 129 -16.56 0.98 -23.18
C LYS A 129 -16.56 2.25 -22.35
N PHE A 130 -15.64 2.38 -21.39
CA PHE A 130 -15.51 3.60 -20.59
C PHE A 130 -15.00 4.76 -21.45
N LEU A 131 -13.98 4.53 -22.26
CA LEU A 131 -13.37 5.54 -23.13
C LEU A 131 -14.32 6.04 -24.23
N SER A 132 -15.25 5.20 -24.70
CA SER A 132 -16.27 5.57 -25.69
C SER A 132 -17.44 6.38 -25.12
N MET A 133 -17.53 6.57 -23.79
CA MET A 133 -18.58 7.38 -23.20
C MET A 133 -18.35 8.88 -23.49
N PRO A 134 -19.43 9.68 -23.62
CA PRO A 134 -19.32 11.13 -23.68
C PRO A 134 -18.49 11.67 -22.51
N GLU A 135 -17.69 12.71 -22.77
CA GLU A 135 -16.81 13.29 -21.76
C GLU A 135 -17.55 13.72 -20.49
N SER A 136 -18.76 14.28 -20.63
CA SER A 136 -19.64 14.63 -19.50
C SER A 136 -19.96 13.42 -18.62
N LYS A 137 -20.25 12.25 -19.21
CA LYS A 137 -20.47 11.00 -18.48
C LYS A 137 -19.19 10.48 -17.84
N ARG A 138 -18.06 10.51 -18.54
CA ARG A 138 -16.76 10.08 -17.96
C ARG A 138 -16.38 10.93 -16.76
N LYS A 139 -16.56 12.26 -16.84
CA LYS A 139 -16.28 13.20 -15.74
C LYS A 139 -17.17 12.99 -14.52
N ALA A 140 -18.40 12.47 -14.71
CA ALA A 140 -19.34 12.14 -13.65
C ALA A 140 -19.03 10.79 -12.94
N ILE A 141 -18.06 10.02 -13.42
CA ILE A 141 -17.68 8.72 -12.87
C ILE A 141 -16.33 8.82 -12.15
N SER A 142 -16.20 8.23 -10.97
CA SER A 142 -14.92 7.96 -10.31
C SER A 142 -14.60 6.47 -10.41
N GLY A 143 -13.32 6.16 -10.62
CA GLY A 143 -12.80 4.80 -10.57
C GLY A 143 -11.93 4.63 -9.33
N SER A 144 -11.96 3.44 -8.73
CA SER A 144 -11.00 3.03 -7.70
C SER A 144 -10.51 1.62 -8.02
N LEU A 145 -9.21 1.40 -7.81
CA LEU A 145 -8.59 0.09 -7.84
C LEU A 145 -8.13 -0.25 -6.42
N MET A 146 -8.48 -1.44 -5.96
CA MET A 146 -8.04 -1.97 -4.68
C MET A 146 -7.26 -3.27 -4.92
N ILE A 147 -6.17 -3.44 -4.18
CA ILE A 147 -5.40 -4.67 -4.13
C ILE A 147 -5.55 -5.25 -2.75
N ASP A 148 -6.04 -6.48 -2.67
CA ASP A 148 -6.03 -7.23 -1.42
C ASP A 148 -5.06 -8.40 -1.55
N VAL A 149 -4.25 -8.58 -0.52
CA VAL A 149 -3.29 -9.68 -0.42
C VAL A 149 -3.59 -10.48 0.83
N ALA A 150 -3.72 -11.79 0.66
CA ALA A 150 -3.85 -12.76 1.71
C ALA A 150 -2.50 -13.46 1.95
N GLY A 151 -2.19 -13.70 3.21
CA GLY A 151 -1.07 -14.53 3.65
C GLY A 151 -1.55 -15.64 4.58
N CYS A 152 -0.77 -16.71 4.68
CA CYS A 152 -0.89 -17.72 5.72
C CYS A 152 0.45 -17.88 6.44
N LYS A 153 0.41 -18.19 7.74
CA LYS A 153 1.62 -18.46 8.52
C LYS A 153 2.12 -19.87 8.24
N VAL A 154 3.44 -20.00 8.09
CA VAL A 154 4.10 -21.28 7.83
C VAL A 154 4.15 -22.12 9.11
N ASP A 155 4.50 -21.50 10.22
CA ASP A 155 4.45 -22.10 11.56
C ASP A 155 3.12 -21.71 12.25
N PRO A 156 2.25 -22.67 12.64
CA PRO A 156 1.01 -22.41 13.34
C PRO A 156 1.18 -21.68 14.68
N GLU A 157 2.29 -21.88 15.37
CA GLU A 157 2.56 -21.29 16.69
C GLU A 157 3.21 -19.90 16.59
N ASP A 158 3.46 -19.44 15.36
CA ASP A 158 4.10 -18.16 15.13
C ASP A 158 3.17 -17.00 15.52
N ASN A 159 3.62 -16.24 16.52
CA ASN A 159 2.95 -15.05 17.04
C ASN A 159 3.69 -13.73 16.75
N GLY A 160 4.71 -13.74 15.90
CA GLY A 160 5.43 -12.53 15.47
C GLY A 160 4.63 -11.64 14.51
N GLN A 161 5.19 -10.48 14.16
CA GLN A 161 4.63 -9.59 13.15
C GLN A 161 4.59 -10.27 11.78
N MET A 162 3.49 -10.06 11.07
CA MET A 162 3.24 -10.68 9.77
C MET A 162 3.25 -9.61 8.68
N LEU A 163 4.43 -9.04 8.47
CA LEU A 163 4.64 -7.90 7.59
C LEU A 163 4.64 -8.30 6.12
N ILE A 164 3.96 -7.50 5.31
CA ILE A 164 4.03 -7.53 3.86
C ILE A 164 4.26 -6.14 3.30
N SER A 165 5.01 -6.06 2.20
CA SER A 165 5.13 -4.86 1.37
C SER A 165 4.58 -5.17 -0.01
N THR A 166 3.77 -4.27 -0.55
CA THR A 166 3.12 -4.44 -1.85
C THR A 166 3.56 -3.35 -2.81
N TYR A 167 3.80 -3.75 -4.06
CA TYR A 167 4.30 -2.88 -5.11
C TYR A 167 3.50 -3.07 -6.39
N LEU A 168 3.35 -2.01 -7.15
CA LEU A 168 2.66 -1.97 -8.44
C LEU A 168 3.65 -1.66 -9.55
N LYS A 169 3.57 -2.41 -10.64
CA LYS A 169 4.22 -2.09 -11.91
C LYS A 169 3.17 -2.14 -13.01
N THR A 170 3.14 -1.10 -13.83
CA THR A 170 2.28 -1.00 -15.01
C THR A 170 3.08 -0.48 -16.20
N SER A 171 2.43 -0.36 -17.36
CA SER A 171 3.02 0.21 -18.58
C SER A 171 3.53 1.65 -18.43
N GLU A 172 2.91 2.44 -17.56
CA GLU A 172 3.20 3.86 -17.35
C GLU A 172 4.29 4.09 -16.30
N LEU A 173 4.50 3.11 -15.42
CA LEU A 173 5.46 3.21 -14.33
C LEU A 173 6.79 2.61 -14.80
N PRO A 174 7.92 3.34 -14.77
CA PRO A 174 9.20 2.81 -15.22
C PRO A 174 9.70 1.65 -14.34
N GLU A 175 9.40 1.68 -13.04
CA GLU A 175 9.80 0.68 -12.06
C GLU A 175 8.61 0.26 -11.18
N PHE A 176 8.84 -0.69 -10.26
CA PHE A 176 7.86 -1.01 -9.22
C PHE A 176 7.70 0.17 -8.24
N VAL A 177 6.47 0.64 -8.08
CA VAL A 177 6.09 1.68 -7.13
C VAL A 177 5.50 1.05 -5.87
N VAL A 178 5.92 1.51 -4.70
CA VAL A 178 5.39 1.06 -3.41
C VAL A 178 3.91 1.44 -3.26
N LEU A 179 3.04 0.47 -2.98
CA LEU A 179 1.65 0.70 -2.57
C LEU A 179 1.50 0.74 -1.05
N ALA A 180 2.17 -0.18 -0.36
CA ALA A 180 2.22 -0.25 1.10
C ALA A 180 3.53 -0.90 1.52
N SER A 181 4.15 -0.40 2.60
CA SER A 181 5.37 -0.97 3.19
C SER A 181 5.08 -1.49 4.59
N ASP A 182 5.66 -2.65 4.91
CA ASP A 182 5.68 -3.26 6.25
C ASP A 182 4.30 -3.30 6.90
N TYR A 183 3.26 -3.59 6.10
CA TYR A 183 1.91 -3.72 6.59
C TYR A 183 1.75 -5.05 7.33
N ASP A 184 1.47 -5.00 8.63
CA ASP A 184 1.15 -6.20 9.40
C ASP A 184 -0.26 -6.69 9.05
N LEU A 185 -0.34 -7.89 8.47
CA LEU A 185 -1.60 -8.56 8.13
C LEU A 185 -2.51 -8.81 9.34
N ARG A 186 -1.99 -8.69 10.57
CA ARG A 186 -2.78 -8.75 11.81
C ARG A 186 -3.50 -7.46 12.16
N ASN A 187 -3.18 -6.35 11.49
CA ASN A 187 -3.84 -5.06 11.69
C ASN A 187 -5.22 -5.01 11.01
N VAL A 188 -6.09 -5.96 11.36
CA VAL A 188 -7.51 -5.96 10.97
C VAL A 188 -8.36 -5.27 12.04
N PRO A 189 -9.29 -4.38 11.67
CA PRO A 189 -10.22 -3.78 12.63
C PRO A 189 -11.07 -4.87 13.30
N THR A 190 -10.82 -5.13 14.58
CA THR A 190 -11.62 -6.07 15.36
C THR A 190 -13.02 -5.48 15.56
N LYS A 191 -14.06 -6.18 15.13
CA LYS A 191 -15.43 -5.83 15.54
C LYS A 191 -15.52 -5.98 17.06
N GLN A 192 -16.03 -4.95 17.74
CA GLN A 192 -16.19 -4.96 19.20
C GLN A 192 -16.90 -6.25 19.66
N GLY A 193 -16.25 -7.01 20.56
CA GLY A 193 -16.82 -8.21 21.17
C GLY A 193 -16.41 -9.56 20.56
N ALA A 194 -15.56 -9.60 19.52
CA ALA A 194 -14.99 -10.85 19.04
C ALA A 194 -13.76 -11.26 19.88
N GLU A 195 -13.70 -12.51 20.35
CA GLU A 195 -12.48 -13.09 20.90
C GLU A 195 -11.32 -12.86 19.92
N GLN A 196 -10.16 -12.46 20.45
CA GLN A 196 -8.97 -12.08 19.69
C GLN A 196 -8.32 -13.32 19.08
N HIS A 197 -8.97 -13.92 18.09
CA HIS A 197 -8.43 -14.99 17.28
C HIS A 197 -7.39 -14.40 16.32
N ASP A 198 -6.22 -15.06 16.20
CA ASP A 198 -5.22 -14.69 15.21
C ASP A 198 -5.87 -14.69 13.81
N PRO A 199 -5.95 -13.52 13.14
CA PRO A 199 -6.66 -13.41 11.87
C PRO A 199 -5.92 -14.15 10.74
N ILE A 200 -4.66 -14.50 10.96
CA ILE A 200 -3.82 -15.18 9.96
C ILE A 200 -3.81 -16.67 10.26
N LYS A 201 -4.42 -17.43 9.35
CA LYS A 201 -4.50 -18.89 9.47
C LYS A 201 -3.18 -19.55 9.08
N PRO A 202 -2.86 -20.73 9.64
CA PRO A 202 -1.79 -21.57 9.13
C PRO A 202 -2.01 -21.95 7.68
N CYS A 203 -0.92 -22.12 6.93
CA CYS A 203 -0.98 -22.67 5.59
C CYS A 203 -1.50 -24.11 5.64
N ARG A 204 -2.33 -24.47 4.66
CA ARG A 204 -2.87 -25.83 4.46
C ARG A 204 -2.29 -26.43 3.19
#